data_AF-A0A5C8MED4-F1
#
_entry.id   AF-A0A5C8MED4-F1
#
_cell.length_a   1.000
_cell.length_b   1.000
_cell.length_c   1.000
_cell.angle_alpha   90.00
_cell.angle_beta   90.00
_cell.angle_gamma   90.00
#
_symmetry.space_group_name_H-M   'P 1'
#
loop_
_entity.id
_entity.type
_entity.pdbx_description
1 polymer ?
#
loop_
_entity_poly.entity_id
_entity_poly.type
_entity_poly.pdbx_seq_one_letter_code
_entity_poly.pdbx_strand_id
1 'polypeptide(L)'
;MAAKAIGMSDMRILFHHILPNSMAPIIVQGTLAIATAIIEAAALGFLGLGAQPPNPEWGKMLADSKDFLTQAPWTMIFPGLAIMLTVLGFNLMGDGLRDALDPRMKN
;
A
#
# COMPACT_ATOMS: atom_id res chain seq x y z
N MET A 1 15.83 -10.76 -27.46
CA MET A 1 15.98 -11.11 -28.90
C MET A 1 16.28 -12.60 -29.11
N ALA A 2 16.91 -13.31 -28.15
CA ALA A 2 17.15 -14.76 -28.25
C ALA A 2 15.87 -15.64 -28.33
N ALA A 3 14.84 -15.40 -27.51
CA ALA A 3 13.63 -16.24 -27.52
C ALA A 3 12.82 -16.17 -28.83
N LYS A 4 12.82 -15.01 -29.50
CA LYS A 4 12.21 -14.85 -30.83
C LYS A 4 13.02 -15.56 -31.92
N ALA A 5 14.34 -15.66 -31.78
CA ALA A 5 15.21 -16.37 -32.71
C ALA A 5 15.01 -17.90 -32.71
N ILE A 6 14.38 -18.45 -31.67
CA ILE A 6 14.06 -19.89 -31.53
C ILE A 6 12.60 -20.18 -31.95
N GLY A 7 11.89 -19.23 -32.56
CA GLY A 7 10.52 -19.44 -33.06
C GLY A 7 9.44 -19.45 -31.97
N MET A 8 9.72 -18.89 -30.79
CA MET A 8 8.76 -18.82 -29.70
C MET A 8 7.67 -17.76 -29.98
N SER A 9 6.39 -18.11 -29.80
CA SER A 9 5.28 -17.16 -29.94
C SER A 9 5.33 -16.08 -28.85
N ASP A 10 4.90 -14.86 -29.19
CA ASP A 10 4.95 -13.70 -28.27
C ASP A 10 4.20 -13.96 -26.96
N MET A 11 3.10 -14.71 -27.00
CA MET A 11 2.36 -15.14 -25.80
C MET A 11 3.19 -16.05 -24.89
N ARG A 12 3.95 -17.00 -25.46
CA ARG A 12 4.80 -17.88 -24.66
C ARG A 12 5.97 -17.10 -24.03
N ILE A 13 6.56 -16.15 -24.75
CA ILE A 13 7.60 -15.27 -24.20
C ILE A 13 7.04 -14.43 -23.05
N LEU A 14 5.85 -13.83 -23.22
CA LEU A 14 5.19 -13.03 -22.22
C LEU A 14 4.94 -13.82 -20.92
N PHE A 15 4.22 -14.94 -21.01
CA PHE A 15 3.80 -15.69 -19.82
C PHE A 15 4.92 -16.54 -19.18
N HIS A 16 5.92 -16.97 -19.96
CA HIS A 16 6.95 -17.89 -19.44
C HIS A 16 8.25 -17.18 -19.02
N HIS A 17 8.51 -15.97 -19.52
CA HIS A 17 9.75 -15.25 -19.24
C HIS A 17 9.52 -13.86 -18.66
N ILE A 18 8.62 -13.08 -19.25
CA ILE A 18 8.41 -11.69 -18.80
C ILE A 18 7.59 -11.66 -17.51
N LEU A 19 6.43 -12.33 -17.50
CA LEU A 19 5.50 -12.30 -16.37
C LEU A 19 6.17 -12.80 -15.08
N PRO A 20 6.79 -13.98 -15.02
CA PRO A 20 7.38 -14.50 -13.79
C PRO A 20 8.53 -13.63 -13.27
N ASN A 21 9.32 -13.04 -14.18
CA ASN A 21 10.45 -12.19 -13.81
C ASN A 21 10.02 -10.79 -13.33
N SER A 22 8.88 -10.29 -13.79
CA SER A 22 8.34 -8.98 -13.39
C SER A 22 7.36 -9.06 -12.23
N MET A 23 6.83 -10.23 -11.88
CA MET A 23 5.88 -10.38 -10.77
C MET A 23 6.46 -9.93 -9.43
N ALA A 24 7.72 -10.27 -9.15
CA ALA A 24 8.40 -9.87 -7.92
C ALA A 24 8.40 -8.35 -7.70
N PRO A 25 8.95 -7.52 -8.61
CA PRO A 25 8.93 -6.07 -8.43
C PRO A 25 7.50 -5.48 -8.47
N ILE A 26 6.56 -6.08 -9.20
CA ILE A 26 5.16 -5.62 -9.23
C ILE A 26 4.49 -5.79 -7.86
N ILE A 27 4.68 -6.95 -7.21
CA ILE A 27 4.08 -7.22 -5.90
C ILE A 27 4.67 -6.27 -4.84
N VAL A 28 5.98 -6.05 -4.87
CA VAL A 28 6.66 -5.10 -3.97
C VAL A 28 6.11 -3.68 -4.17
N GLN A 29 6.09 -3.18 -5.41
CA GLN A 29 5.56 -1.85 -5.70
C GLN A 29 4.09 -1.72 -5.35
N GLY A 30 3.28 -2.75 -5.64
CA GLY A 30 1.86 -2.77 -5.29
C GLY A 30 1.64 -2.66 -3.78
N THR A 31 2.47 -3.34 -2.99
CA THR A 31 2.40 -3.27 -1.53
C THR A 31 2.72 -1.87 -1.00
N LEU A 32 3.77 -1.23 -1.53
CA LEU A 32 4.12 0.14 -1.18
C LEU A 32 3.05 1.15 -1.64
N ALA A 33 2.44 0.93 -2.80
CA ALA A 33 1.36 1.77 -3.30
C ALA A 33 0.11 1.74 -2.41
N ILE A 34 -0.21 0.59 -1.79
CA ILE A 34 -1.31 0.48 -0.82
C ILE A 34 -1.09 1.41 0.37
N ALA A 35 0.14 1.48 0.89
CA ALA A 35 0.44 2.38 2.02
C ALA A 35 0.16 3.85 1.67
N THR A 36 0.54 4.28 0.47
CA THR A 36 0.23 5.62 -0.05
C THR A 36 -1.27 5.83 -0.20
N ALA A 37 -1.99 4.86 -0.78
CA ALA A 37 -3.43 4.94 -0.99
C ALA A 37 -4.21 5.07 0.33
N ILE A 38 -3.73 4.44 1.41
CA ILE A 38 -4.32 4.57 2.75
C ILE A 38 -4.19 6.01 3.28
N ILE A 39 -3.03 6.64 3.12
CA ILE A 39 -2.81 8.03 3.53
C ILE A 39 -3.72 8.96 2.71
N GLU A 40 -3.80 8.75 1.39
CA GLU A 40 -4.68 9.51 0.51
C GLU A 40 -6.15 9.37 0.90
N ALA A 41 -6.61 8.13 1.17
CA ALA A 41 -7.97 7.87 1.63
C ALA A 41 -8.27 8.57 2.97
N ALA A 42 -7.35 8.50 3.93
CA ALA A 42 -7.48 9.21 5.21
C ALA A 42 -7.48 10.74 5.04
N ALA A 43 -6.68 11.28 4.11
CA ALA A 43 -6.68 12.70 3.80
C ALA A 43 -8.02 13.15 3.18
N LEU A 44 -8.55 12.37 2.23
CA LEU A 44 -9.89 12.61 1.67
C LEU A 44 -10.98 12.52 2.74
N GLY A 45 -10.89 11.53 3.63
CA GLY A 45 -11.75 11.40 4.80
C GLY A 45 -11.72 12.63 5.70
N PHE A 46 -10.52 13.14 5.98
CA PHE A 46 -10.32 14.36 6.76
C PHE A 46 -10.90 15.61 6.09
N LEU A 47 -10.90 15.65 4.75
CA LEU A 47 -11.57 16.70 3.96
C LEU A 47 -13.09 16.51 3.85
N GLY A 48 -13.65 15.45 4.43
CA GLY A 48 -15.09 15.14 4.39
C GLY A 48 -15.55 14.41 3.14
N LEU A 49 -14.62 13.96 2.29
CA LEU A 49 -14.89 13.18 1.07
C LEU A 49 -14.88 11.66 1.31
N GLY A 50 -14.69 11.24 2.56
CA GLY A 50 -14.71 9.83 2.98
C GLY A 50 -16.10 9.27 3.23
N ALA A 51 -16.13 8.06 3.80
CA ALA A 51 -17.36 7.43 4.24
C ALA A 51 -18.09 8.30 5.27
N GLN A 52 -19.40 8.44 5.10
CA GLN A 52 -20.23 9.24 5.97
C GLN A 52 -20.76 8.39 7.14
N PRO A 53 -21.06 9.02 8.31
CA PRO A 53 -21.78 8.34 9.39
C PRO A 53 -23.04 7.65 8.86
N PRO A 54 -23.35 6.42 9.29
CA PRO A 54 -22.84 5.69 10.47
C PRO A 54 -21.55 4.87 10.23
N ASN A 55 -20.99 4.88 9.02
CA ASN A 55 -19.82 4.07 8.72
C ASN A 55 -18.55 4.66 9.38
N PRO A 56 -17.73 3.84 10.04
CA PRO A 56 -16.50 4.33 10.67
C PRO A 56 -15.47 4.73 9.61
N GLU A 57 -14.86 5.90 9.77
CA GLU A 57 -13.84 6.43 8.86
C GLU A 57 -12.79 7.22 9.65
N TRP A 58 -11.53 6.77 9.61
CA TRP A 58 -10.46 7.31 10.48
C TRP A 58 -10.07 8.76 10.13
N GLY A 59 -10.08 9.15 8.85
CA GLY A 59 -9.80 10.52 8.42
C GLY A 59 -10.82 11.52 8.97
N LYS A 60 -12.10 11.17 8.91
CA LYS A 60 -13.23 11.94 9.43
C LYS A 60 -13.20 11.99 10.95
N MET A 61 -12.87 10.88 11.61
CA MET A 61 -12.65 10.87 13.07
C MET A 61 -11.53 11.84 13.50
N LEU A 62 -10.45 11.95 12.72
CA LEU A 62 -9.42 12.96 12.95
C LEU A 62 -9.95 14.39 12.72
N ALA A 63 -10.76 14.59 11.68
CA ALA A 63 -11.36 15.90 11.42
C ALA A 63 -12.28 16.37 12.55
N ASP A 64 -13.12 15.47 13.05
CA ASP A 64 -14.08 15.74 14.12
C ASP A 64 -13.40 15.94 15.48
N SER A 65 -12.22 15.35 15.67
CA SER A 65 -11.47 15.48 16.92
C SER A 65 -10.85 16.87 17.14
N LYS A 66 -10.81 17.73 16.12
CA LYS A 66 -10.24 19.08 16.23
C LYS A 66 -10.92 19.91 17.32
N ASP A 67 -12.24 19.78 17.47
CA ASP A 67 -13.02 20.55 18.45
C ASP A 67 -12.85 20.03 19.88
N PHE A 68 -12.37 18.79 20.04
CA PHE A 68 -12.23 18.11 21.33
C PHE A 68 -10.77 17.94 21.76
N LEU A 69 -9.80 18.50 21.05
CA LEU A 69 -8.37 18.34 21.32
C LEU A 69 -7.96 18.61 22.78
N THR A 70 -8.56 19.63 23.41
CA THR A 70 -8.25 20.01 24.79
C THR A 70 -9.02 19.18 25.83
N GLN A 71 -10.19 18.66 25.47
CA GLN A 71 -11.10 17.97 26.39
C GLN A 71 -10.95 16.44 26.33
N ALA A 72 -10.71 15.91 25.14
CA ALA A 72 -10.67 14.49 24.83
C ALA A 72 -9.58 14.19 23.76
N PRO A 73 -8.29 14.42 24.06
CA PRO A 73 -7.20 14.23 23.09
C PRO A 73 -7.10 12.81 22.51
N TRP A 74 -7.60 11.81 23.25
CA TRP A 74 -7.64 10.42 22.80
C TRP A 74 -8.47 10.22 21.52
N THR A 75 -9.47 11.07 21.25
CA THR A 75 -10.28 10.95 20.03
C THR A 75 -9.45 11.18 18.77
N MET A 76 -8.36 11.97 18.87
CA MET A 76 -7.39 12.14 17.79
C MET A 76 -6.33 11.03 17.78
N ILE A 77 -5.85 10.62 18.96
CA ILE A 77 -4.72 9.68 19.09
C ILE A 77 -5.06 8.31 18.50
N PHE A 78 -6.23 7.75 18.81
CA PHE A 78 -6.60 6.41 18.33
C PHE A 78 -6.68 6.28 16.81
N PRO A 79 -7.45 7.11 16.08
CA PRO A 79 -7.48 7.04 14.62
C PRO A 79 -6.12 7.38 13.99
N GLY A 80 -5.35 8.31 14.58
CA GLY A 80 -4.00 8.61 14.14
C GLY A 80 -3.04 7.41 14.25
N LEU A 81 -3.07 6.71 15.40
CA LEU A 81 -2.29 5.49 15.60
C LEU A 81 -2.75 4.34 14.71
N ALA A 82 -4.05 4.20 14.47
CA ALA A 82 -4.58 3.18 13.56
C ALA A 82 -4.04 3.37 12.13
N ILE A 83 -4.07 4.60 11.61
CA ILE A 83 -3.49 4.92 10.29
C ILE A 83 -1.98 4.66 10.31
N MET A 84 -1.26 5.17 11.32
CA MET A 84 0.19 5.00 11.44
C MET A 84 0.60 3.53 11.42
N LEU A 85 0.00 2.70 12.27
CA LEU A 85 0.33 1.28 12.38
C LEU A 85 -0.01 0.52 11.10
N THR A 86 -1.12 0.86 10.45
CA THR A 86 -1.52 0.22 9.19
C THR A 86 -0.52 0.55 8.08
N VAL A 87 -0.20 1.83 7.89
CA VAL A 87 0.78 2.30 6.89
C VAL A 87 2.14 1.69 7.16
N LEU A 88 2.59 1.69 8.42
CA LEU A 88 3.87 1.09 8.80
C LEU A 88 3.87 -0.42 8.52
N GLY A 89 2.81 -1.13 8.88
CA GLY A 89 2.68 -2.56 8.62
C GLY A 89 2.78 -2.91 7.13
N PHE A 90 2.10 -2.15 6.27
CA PHE A 90 2.20 -2.35 4.82
C PHE A 90 3.59 -1.98 4.27
N ASN A 91 4.22 -0.91 4.75
CA ASN A 91 5.59 -0.58 4.33
C ASN A 91 6.58 -1.68 4.71
N LEU A 92 6.56 -2.14 5.98
CA LEU A 92 7.42 -3.22 6.46
C LEU A 92 7.15 -4.54 5.73
N MET A 93 5.89 -4.83 5.40
CA MET A 93 5.55 -5.99 4.58
C MET A 93 6.14 -5.85 3.17
N GLY A 94 6.04 -4.68 2.55
CA GLY A 94 6.61 -4.40 1.24
C GLY A 94 8.13 -4.55 1.21
N ASP A 95 8.81 -4.03 2.24
CA ASP A 95 10.25 -4.18 2.42
C ASP A 95 10.65 -5.64 2.66
N GLY A 96 9.92 -6.37 3.52
CA GLY A 96 10.17 -7.80 3.73
C GLY A 96 9.95 -8.65 2.47
N LEU A 97 8.92 -8.33 1.66
CA LEU A 97 8.73 -8.96 0.36
C LEU A 97 9.85 -8.59 -0.60
N ARG A 98 10.30 -7.34 -0.61
CA ARG A 98 11.42 -6.89 -1.43
C ARG A 98 12.68 -7.68 -1.10
N ASP A 99 13.01 -7.81 0.18
CA ASP A 99 14.19 -8.54 0.62
C ASP A 99 14.11 -10.02 0.28
N ALA A 100 12.94 -10.65 0.47
CA ALA A 100 12.73 -12.06 0.12
C ALA A 100 12.77 -12.32 -1.40
N LEU A 101 12.40 -11.33 -2.20
CA LEU A 101 12.34 -11.43 -3.67
C LEU A 101 13.58 -10.85 -4.37
N ASP A 102 14.48 -10.16 -3.66
CA ASP A 102 15.72 -9.64 -4.24
C ASP A 102 16.69 -10.81 -4.51
N PRO A 103 16.94 -11.17 -5.79
CA PRO A 103 17.80 -12.29 -6.14
C PRO A 103 19.28 -12.05 -5.83
N ARG A 104 19.67 -10.83 -5.42
CA ARG A 104 21.06 -10.45 -5.14
C ARG A 104 21.64 -11.03 -3.86
N MET A 105 20.85 -11.70 -3.01
CA MET A 105 21.37 -12.41 -1.84
C MET A 105 21.98 -13.79 -2.16
N LYS A 106 22.03 -14.21 -3.44
CA LYS A 106 22.46 -15.55 -3.85
C LYS A 106 23.79 -15.64 -4.62
N ASN A 107 24.57 -14.56 -4.71
CA ASN A 107 25.95 -14.63 -5.23
C ASN A 107 26.92 -13.90 -4.31
#